data_AF-A0AAP2GPC8-F1
#
_entry.id   AF-A0AAP2GPC8-F1
#
_cell.length_a   1.000
_cell.length_b   1.000
_cell.length_c   1.000
_cell.angle_alpha   90.00
_cell.angle_beta   90.00
_cell.angle_gamma   90.00
#
_symmetry.space_group_name_H-M   'P 1'
#
loop_
_entity.id
_entity.type
_entity.pdbx_description
1 polymer ?
#
loop_
_entity_poly.entity_id
_entity_poly.type
_entity_poly.pdbx_seq_one_letter_code
_entity_poly.pdbx_strand_id
1 'polypeptide(L)'
;MKQLNLFCMMCLIAAVALACSGKKQEAHEHDTAADEWKEMDDFHMLMADAFHPYKDSANLAPAKEKAEALAAGAEQWKNAPLPEKVNNDEVKAALAQLSTDATSFAVTAKSGDDKATGESLNKLHDEFHHIQEMWYGGHGHDHQH
;
A
#
# COMPACT_ATOMS: atom_id res chain seq x y z
N MET A 1 -34.49 -23.77 46.40
CA MET A 1 -35.52 -24.82 46.34
C MET A 1 -36.37 -24.51 45.10
N LYS A 2 -36.12 -25.14 43.95
CA LYS A 2 -36.86 -26.33 43.42
C LYS A 2 -38.37 -26.04 43.43
N GLN A 3 -39.04 -25.77 42.31
CA GLN A 3 -39.53 -26.73 41.30
C GLN A 3 -40.57 -25.94 40.44
N LEU A 4 -41.11 -26.33 39.28
CA LEU A 4 -40.87 -27.31 38.22
C LEU A 4 -42.12 -27.23 37.31
N ASN A 5 -41.90 -27.13 36.00
CA ASN A 5 -42.70 -27.52 34.84
C ASN A 5 -44.20 -27.88 34.97
N LEU A 6 -45.01 -27.40 34.01
CA LEU A 6 -45.96 -28.30 33.36
C LEU A 6 -46.19 -27.94 31.87
N PHE A 7 -45.93 -28.94 31.04
CA PHE A 7 -46.05 -28.99 29.59
C PHE A 7 -47.52 -29.14 29.16
N CYS A 8 -47.93 -28.40 28.14
CA CYS A 8 -49.05 -28.66 27.21
C CYS A 8 -48.86 -27.60 26.11
N MET A 9 -48.85 -27.84 24.81
CA MET A 9 -49.49 -28.85 23.99
C MET A 9 -48.91 -28.69 22.56
N MET A 10 -48.71 -29.81 21.86
CA MET A 10 -48.35 -29.93 20.45
C MET A 10 -49.13 -28.98 19.51
N CYS A 11 -48.43 -28.44 18.50
CA CYS A 11 -48.86 -28.30 17.09
C CYS A 11 -47.65 -27.73 16.29
N LEU A 12 -46.81 -28.57 15.70
CA LEU A 12 -46.77 -28.86 14.25
C LEU A 12 -46.65 -27.62 13.33
N ILE A 13 -45.39 -27.39 12.90
CA ILE A 13 -44.91 -27.12 11.53
C ILE A 13 -45.60 -26.00 10.72
N ALA A 14 -44.84 -24.94 10.44
CA ALA A 14 -44.69 -24.40 9.08
C ALA A 14 -43.37 -23.62 8.98
N ALA A 15 -42.39 -24.21 8.27
CA ALA A 15 -41.23 -23.48 7.79
C ALA A 15 -41.67 -22.48 6.73
N VAL A 16 -41.42 -21.19 6.96
CA VAL A 16 -41.43 -20.17 5.91
C VAL A 16 -40.13 -19.41 6.03
N ALA A 17 -39.15 -19.84 5.24
CA ALA A 17 -37.99 -19.03 4.90
C ALA A 17 -38.48 -17.88 4.01
N LEU A 18 -38.36 -16.64 4.46
CA LEU A 18 -38.38 -15.48 3.56
C LEU A 18 -37.67 -14.28 4.19
N ALA A 19 -36.68 -13.82 3.42
CA ALA A 19 -36.04 -12.51 3.45
C ALA A 19 -35.13 -12.20 4.64
N CYS A 20 -33.90 -12.73 4.57
CA CYS A 20 -32.74 -11.96 5.00
C CYS A 20 -32.74 -10.64 4.21
N SER A 21 -33.04 -9.53 4.87
CA SER A 21 -32.61 -8.20 4.41
C SER A 21 -31.10 -8.11 4.61
N GLY A 22 -30.36 -8.89 3.81
CA GLY A 22 -28.96 -8.66 3.54
C GLY A 22 -28.89 -7.32 2.85
N LYS A 23 -28.60 -6.27 3.62
CA LYS A 23 -28.09 -5.02 3.08
C LYS A 23 -26.78 -5.42 2.41
N LYS A 24 -26.88 -5.71 1.11
CA LYS A 24 -25.77 -5.93 0.20
C LYS A 24 -24.88 -4.71 0.40
N GLN A 25 -23.78 -4.92 1.11
CA GLN A 25 -22.69 -3.99 1.15
C GLN A 25 -22.25 -3.95 -0.30
N GLU A 26 -22.64 -2.89 -1.01
CA GLU A 26 -22.12 -2.62 -2.34
C GLU A 26 -20.63 -2.44 -2.12
N ALA A 27 -19.88 -3.51 -2.40
CA ALA A 27 -18.49 -3.38 -2.72
C ALA A 27 -18.44 -2.28 -3.78
N HIS A 28 -17.77 -1.20 -3.44
CA HIS A 28 -17.36 -0.21 -4.41
C HIS A 28 -16.36 -0.95 -5.32
N GLU A 29 -16.90 -1.69 -6.30
CA GLU A 29 -16.16 -2.16 -7.46
C GLU A 29 -15.71 -0.89 -8.18
N HIS A 30 -14.52 -0.42 -7.82
CA HIS A 30 -13.75 0.37 -8.73
C HIS A 30 -13.36 -0.59 -9.86
N ASP A 31 -14.11 -0.51 -10.95
CA ASP A 31 -13.87 -1.23 -12.18
C ASP A 31 -12.55 -0.70 -12.79
N THR A 32 -11.39 -1.10 -12.23
CA THR A 32 -10.03 -0.73 -12.68
C THR A 32 -9.11 -1.94 -12.84
N ALA A 33 -9.65 -3.11 -13.15
CA ALA A 33 -8.88 -4.34 -13.37
C ALA A 33 -7.93 -4.29 -14.60
N ALA A 34 -7.66 -3.12 -15.18
CA ALA A 34 -6.91 -2.96 -16.42
C ALA A 34 -5.49 -2.41 -16.26
N ASP A 35 -5.05 -1.96 -15.08
CA ASP A 35 -3.69 -1.37 -14.95
C ASP A 35 -3.12 -1.37 -13.52
N GLU A 36 -3.23 -2.51 -12.83
CA GLU A 36 -2.65 -2.68 -11.49
C GLU A 36 -1.21 -3.21 -11.57
N TRP A 37 -0.28 -2.54 -10.88
CA TRP A 37 1.06 -3.04 -10.61
C TRP A 37 1.18 -3.32 -9.12
N LYS A 38 0.87 -4.55 -8.72
CA LYS A 38 0.74 -4.95 -7.32
C LYS A 38 1.93 -4.53 -6.45
N GLU A 39 3.16 -4.73 -6.92
CA GLU A 39 4.36 -4.41 -6.15
C GLU A 39 4.56 -2.90 -5.97
N MET A 40 4.13 -2.08 -6.94
CA MET A 40 4.08 -0.63 -6.80
C MET A 40 3.09 -0.23 -5.70
N ASP A 41 1.89 -0.83 -5.68
CA ASP A 41 0.88 -0.54 -4.67
C ASP A 41 1.31 -0.98 -3.27
N ASP A 42 1.90 -2.17 -3.15
CA ASP A 42 2.43 -2.68 -1.88
C ASP A 42 3.52 -1.74 -1.32
N PHE A 43 4.43 -1.28 -2.18
CA PHE A 43 5.45 -0.31 -1.77
C PHE A 43 4.85 1.07 -1.45
N HIS A 44 3.88 1.53 -2.22
CA HIS A 44 3.18 2.79 -1.99
C HIS A 44 2.52 2.83 -0.62
N MET A 45 1.83 1.77 -0.22
CA MET A 45 1.19 1.70 1.09
C MET A 45 2.21 1.88 2.23
N LEU A 46 3.36 1.24 2.10
CA LEU A 46 4.44 1.38 3.08
C LEU A 46 5.07 2.78 3.06
N MET A 47 5.28 3.35 1.87
CA MET A 47 5.82 4.69 1.68
C MET A 47 4.89 5.76 2.25
N ALA A 48 3.59 5.68 1.96
CA ALA A 48 2.57 6.60 2.46
C ALA A 48 2.53 6.63 4.00
N ASP A 49 2.55 5.45 4.62
CA ASP A 49 2.59 5.29 6.08
C ASP A 49 3.83 5.94 6.73
N ALA A 50 4.97 5.92 6.04
CA ALA A 50 6.21 6.54 6.52
C ALA A 50 6.25 8.05 6.24
N PHE A 51 5.79 8.47 5.06
CA PHE A 51 5.95 9.81 4.53
C PHE A 51 4.90 10.81 5.00
N HIS A 52 3.61 10.45 4.98
CA HIS A 52 2.54 11.41 5.28
C HIS A 52 2.62 12.01 6.68
N PRO A 53 2.93 11.25 7.76
CA PRO A 53 3.13 11.85 9.07
C PRO A 53 4.23 12.93 9.10
N TYR A 54 5.31 12.73 8.33
CA TYR A 54 6.36 13.72 8.15
C TYR A 54 5.88 14.92 7.32
N LYS A 55 5.23 14.68 6.18
CA LYS A 55 4.68 15.74 5.32
C LYS A 55 3.69 16.65 6.06
N ASP A 56 2.83 16.06 6.88
CA ASP A 56 1.69 16.74 7.49
C ASP A 56 2.06 17.44 8.81
N SER A 57 3.05 16.90 9.55
CA SER A 57 3.34 17.35 10.91
C SER A 57 4.82 17.34 11.31
N ALA A 58 5.73 17.11 10.36
CA ALA A 58 7.16 16.88 10.59
C ALA A 58 7.46 15.70 11.53
N ASN A 59 6.51 14.79 11.74
CA ASN A 59 6.68 13.62 12.60
C ASN A 59 7.48 12.52 11.88
N LEU A 60 8.77 12.43 12.19
CA LEU A 60 9.68 11.41 11.64
C LEU A 60 9.60 10.05 12.35
N ALA A 61 8.84 9.90 13.44
CA ALA A 61 8.81 8.65 14.20
C ALA A 61 8.36 7.45 13.34
N PRO A 62 7.27 7.54 12.54
CA PRO A 62 6.84 6.44 11.68
C PRO A 62 7.87 6.12 10.59
N ALA A 63 8.50 7.13 10.01
CA ALA A 63 9.53 6.95 8.99
C ALA A 63 10.74 6.19 9.53
N LYS A 64 11.19 6.52 10.75
CA LYS A 64 12.30 5.81 11.42
C LYS A 64 11.95 4.37 11.78
N GLU A 65 10.73 4.14 12.27
CA GLU A 65 10.23 2.80 12.60
C GLU A 65 10.13 1.90 11.35
N LYS A 66 9.68 2.46 10.23
CA LYS A 66 9.48 1.73 8.98
C LYS A 66 10.71 1.68 8.07
N ALA A 67 11.85 2.26 8.47
CA ALA A 67 13.00 2.42 7.59
C ALA A 67 13.56 1.08 7.08
N GLU A 68 13.64 0.05 7.94
CA GLU A 68 14.07 -1.29 7.52
C GLU A 68 13.04 -1.96 6.61
N ALA A 69 11.75 -1.75 6.87
CA ALA A 69 10.68 -2.28 6.03
C ALA A 69 10.71 -1.62 4.63
N LEU A 70 10.98 -0.32 4.54
CA LEU A 70 11.12 0.40 3.27
C LEU A 70 12.28 -0.16 2.44
N ALA A 71 13.43 -0.39 3.07
CA ALA A 71 14.57 -1.03 2.41
C ALA A 71 14.22 -2.44 1.89
N ALA A 72 13.56 -3.25 2.72
CA ALA A 72 13.12 -4.59 2.32
C ALA A 72 12.08 -4.56 1.19
N GLY A 73 11.10 -3.66 1.27
CA GLY A 73 10.05 -3.49 0.27
C GLY A 73 10.60 -3.05 -1.08
N ALA A 74 11.53 -2.09 -1.09
CA ALA A 74 12.19 -1.65 -2.32
C ALA A 74 13.03 -2.77 -2.95
N GLU A 75 13.74 -3.55 -2.13
CA GLU A 75 14.50 -4.71 -2.62
C GLU A 75 13.57 -5.80 -3.18
N GLN A 76 12.44 -6.06 -2.54
CA GLN A 76 11.43 -6.97 -3.04
C GLN A 76 10.86 -6.51 -4.38
N TRP A 77 10.50 -5.22 -4.50
CA TRP A 77 9.94 -4.66 -5.73
C TRP A 77 10.96 -4.72 -6.88
N LYS A 78 12.23 -4.37 -6.63
CA LYS A 78 13.32 -4.47 -7.61
C LYS A 78 13.48 -5.88 -8.19
N ASN A 79 13.28 -6.91 -7.37
CA ASN A 79 13.47 -8.31 -7.75
C ASN A 79 12.20 -9.00 -8.28
N ALA A 80 11.05 -8.31 -8.24
CA ALA A 80 9.79 -8.86 -8.72
C ALA A 80 9.73 -8.88 -10.26
N PRO A 81 8.93 -9.79 -10.85
CA PRO A 81 8.64 -9.73 -12.28
C PRO A 81 8.00 -8.39 -12.66
N LEU A 82 8.55 -7.72 -13.68
CA LEU A 82 8.01 -6.47 -14.18
C LEU A 82 6.88 -6.74 -15.19
N PRO A 83 5.79 -5.96 -15.14
CA PRO A 83 4.79 -5.96 -16.21
C PRO A 83 5.43 -5.60 -17.56
N GLU A 84 4.94 -6.17 -18.65
CA GLU A 84 5.54 -6.02 -19.99
C GLU A 84 5.73 -4.56 -20.40
N LYS A 85 4.75 -3.69 -20.11
CA LYS A 85 4.77 -2.27 -20.50
C LYS A 85 5.88 -1.44 -19.84
N VAL A 86 6.43 -1.90 -18.71
CA VAL A 86 7.52 -1.26 -17.96
C VAL A 86 8.74 -2.15 -17.81
N ASN A 87 8.81 -3.30 -18.48
CA ASN A 87 9.96 -4.20 -18.45
C ASN A 87 11.08 -3.71 -19.39
N ASN A 88 11.64 -2.54 -19.08
CA ASN A 88 12.73 -1.90 -19.80
C ASN A 88 13.87 -1.53 -18.84
N ASP A 89 15.00 -1.12 -19.38
CA ASP A 89 16.21 -0.86 -18.59
C ASP A 89 16.10 0.40 -17.72
N GLU A 90 15.28 1.38 -18.12
CA GLU A 90 15.06 2.61 -17.37
C GLU A 90 14.32 2.34 -16.05
N VAL A 91 13.22 1.58 -16.10
CA VAL A 91 12.46 1.17 -14.91
C VAL A 91 13.30 0.28 -14.00
N LYS A 92 14.09 -0.64 -14.56
CA LYS A 92 15.02 -1.48 -13.78
C LYS A 92 16.07 -0.64 -13.05
N ALA A 93 16.61 0.37 -13.73
CA ALA A 93 17.58 1.28 -13.13
C ALA A 93 16.95 2.12 -12.00
N ALA A 94 15.74 2.64 -12.21
CA ALA A 94 15.02 3.39 -11.19
C ALA A 94 14.70 2.54 -9.95
N LEU A 95 14.25 1.29 -10.13
CA LEU A 95 14.02 0.37 -9.01
C LEU A 95 15.31 0.00 -8.25
N ALA A 96 16.43 -0.13 -8.97
CA ALA A 96 17.74 -0.37 -8.35
C ALA A 96 18.21 0.85 -7.54
N GLN A 97 17.97 2.07 -8.04
CA GLN A 97 18.25 3.30 -7.33
C GLN A 97 17.39 3.43 -6.07
N LEU A 98 16.07 3.24 -6.19
CA LEU A 98 15.13 3.25 -5.06
C LEU A 98 15.55 2.26 -3.96
N SER A 99 15.95 1.02 -4.32
CA SER A 99 16.45 0.04 -3.33
C SER A 99 17.74 0.49 -2.63
N THR A 100 18.68 1.06 -3.40
CA THR A 100 19.95 1.59 -2.86
C THR A 100 19.70 2.74 -1.88
N ASP A 101 18.82 3.66 -2.25
CA ASP A 101 18.47 4.81 -1.42
C ASP A 101 17.64 4.41 -0.21
N ALA A 102 16.72 3.45 -0.35
CA ALA A 102 15.94 2.96 0.78
C ALA A 102 16.85 2.28 1.82
N THR A 103 17.87 1.55 1.37
CA THR A 103 18.91 0.99 2.24
C THR A 103 19.72 2.11 2.92
N SER A 104 20.08 3.15 2.19
CA SER A 104 20.80 4.31 2.75
C SER A 104 19.95 5.09 3.76
N PHE A 105 18.65 5.25 3.48
CA PHE A 105 17.67 5.84 4.39
C PHE A 105 17.59 5.07 5.70
N ALA A 106 17.60 3.72 5.67
CA ALA A 106 17.60 2.91 6.88
C ALA A 106 18.83 3.15 7.78
N VAL A 107 19.98 3.50 7.19
CA VAL A 107 21.17 3.93 7.95
C VAL A 107 20.99 5.34 8.50
N THR A 108 20.56 6.28 7.66
CA THR A 108 20.32 7.67 8.05
C THR A 108 19.30 7.81 9.18
N ALA A 109 18.20 7.06 9.12
CA ALA A 109 17.14 7.05 10.13
C ALA A 109 17.64 6.63 11.53
N LYS A 110 18.72 5.85 11.61
CA LYS A 110 19.36 5.41 12.86
C LYS A 110 20.40 6.41 13.39
N SER A 111 20.81 7.39 12.58
CA SER A 111 21.87 8.34 12.94
C SER A 111 21.44 9.38 13.99
N GLY A 112 20.14 9.61 14.13
CA GLY A 112 19.58 10.69 14.97
C GLY A 112 19.59 12.07 14.30
N ASP A 113 20.06 12.19 13.06
CA ASP A 113 19.97 13.43 12.28
C ASP A 113 18.59 13.56 11.62
N ASP A 114 17.71 14.33 12.25
CA ASP A 114 16.34 14.54 11.76
C ASP A 114 16.29 15.29 10.42
N LYS A 115 17.22 16.23 10.19
CA LYS A 115 17.27 16.98 8.94
C LYS A 115 17.64 16.03 7.80
N ALA A 116 18.72 15.27 7.96
CA ALA A 116 19.15 14.30 6.95
C ALA A 116 18.09 13.20 6.73
N THR A 117 17.42 12.77 7.80
CA THR A 117 16.33 11.77 7.70
C THR A 117 15.17 12.32 6.86
N GLY A 118 14.73 13.55 7.11
CA GLY A 118 13.65 14.19 6.33
C GLY A 118 14.03 14.40 4.86
N GLU A 119 15.25 14.86 4.58
CA GLU A 119 15.76 15.03 3.21
C GLU A 119 15.82 13.69 2.46
N SER A 120 16.34 12.65 3.10
CA SER A 120 16.40 11.31 2.51
C SER A 120 15.01 10.71 2.31
N LEU A 121 14.05 10.98 3.19
CA LEU A 121 12.68 10.49 3.06
C LEU A 121 11.92 11.17 1.91
N ASN A 122 12.09 12.49 1.72
CA ASN A 122 11.55 13.19 0.54
C ASN A 122 12.10 12.59 -0.76
N LYS A 123 13.40 12.32 -0.81
CA LYS A 123 14.05 11.71 -1.98
C LYS A 123 13.42 10.36 -2.34
N LEU A 124 13.18 9.48 -1.36
CA LEU A 124 12.53 8.19 -1.62
C LEU A 124 11.10 8.35 -2.14
N HIS A 125 10.34 9.30 -1.59
CA HIS A 125 8.99 9.59 -2.05
C HIS A 125 8.99 10.07 -3.51
N ASP A 126 9.93 10.95 -3.88
CA ASP A 126 10.05 11.46 -5.25
C ASP A 126 10.47 10.37 -6.24
N GLU A 127 11.40 9.48 -5.85
CA GLU A 127 11.79 8.31 -6.65
C GLU A 127 10.64 7.33 -6.88
N PHE A 128 9.82 7.10 -5.85
CA PHE A 128 8.61 6.31 -5.98
C PHE A 128 7.66 6.94 -7.03
N HIS A 129 7.38 8.24 -6.93
CA HIS A 129 6.49 8.91 -7.89
C HIS A 129 7.07 8.92 -9.30
N HIS A 130 8.38 9.04 -9.47
CA HIS A 130 9.01 8.92 -10.78
C HIS A 130 8.75 7.54 -11.41
N ILE A 131 8.84 6.46 -10.63
CA ILE A 131 8.50 5.11 -11.13
C ILE A 131 7.01 4.98 -11.44
N GLN A 132 6.15 5.57 -10.60
CA GLN A 132 4.71 5.63 -10.81
C GLN A 132 4.36 6.42 -12.10
N GLU A 133 5.08 7.49 -12.40
CA GLU A 133 4.95 8.25 -13.64
C GLU A 133 5.36 7.42 -14.85
N MET A 134 6.41 6.60 -14.78
CA MET A 134 6.77 5.68 -15.86
C MET A 134 5.67 4.63 -16.11
N TRP A 135 4.95 4.22 -15.07
CA TRP A 135 3.81 3.30 -15.17
C TRP A 135 2.61 3.94 -15.89
N TYR A 136 2.24 5.17 -15.52
CA TYR A 136 1.06 5.85 -16.08
C TYR A 136 1.35 6.69 -17.35
N GLY A 137 2.57 7.17 -17.52
CA GLY A 137 3.01 8.13 -18.54
C GLY A 137 3.54 7.51 -19.84
N GLY A 138 3.55 6.18 -19.96
CA GLY A 138 3.94 5.46 -21.18
C GLY A 138 3.04 5.68 -22.40
N HIS A 139 2.04 6.57 -22.32
CA HIS A 139 1.22 7.04 -23.43
C HIS A 139 1.34 8.56 -23.60
N GLY A 140 2.43 8.99 -24.25
CA GLY A 140 2.55 10.23 -25.01
C GLY A 140 2.26 11.54 -24.27
N HIS A 141 3.30 12.12 -23.66
CA HIS A 141 3.32 13.56 -23.42
C HIS A 141 4.56 14.18 -24.09
N ASP A 142 4.32 14.77 -25.25
CA ASP A 142 5.19 15.81 -25.82
C ASP A 142 5.29 16.95 -24.81
N HIS A 143 6.43 17.08 -24.13
CA HIS A 143 6.72 18.24 -23.31
C HIS A 143 7.17 19.40 -24.22
N GLN A 144 6.24 20.26 -24.62
CA GLN A 144 6.57 21.64 -25.00
C GLN A 144 6.72 22.47 -23.73
N HIS A 145 7.91 23.00 -23.52
CA HIS A 145 8.22 24.06 -22.55
C HIS A 145 7.91 25.44 -23.12
#